data_AF-A0A5C5G1N0-F1
#
_entry.id   AF-A0A5C5G1N0-F1
#
_cell.length_a   1.000
_cell.length_b   1.000
_cell.length_c   1.000
_cell.angle_alpha   90.00
_cell.angle_beta   90.00
_cell.angle_gamma   90.00
#
_symmetry.space_group_name_H-M   'P 1'
#
loop_
_entity.id
_entity.type
_entity.pdbx_description
1 polymer ?
#
loop_
_entity_poly.entity_id
_entity_poly.type
_entity_poly.pdbx_seq_one_letter_code
_entity_poly.pdbx_strand_id
1 'polypeptide(L)'
;MSFSFAFDIDAAQLDDELAASTASLDHLDLTRDEPPQPSTSAVPHQDVPLDDLLATLPPLLSYTPVTVPLSPAPKANHPRHVTLLRRDLFDARFQVLNQDEMAASDGEGQAKDKRTHDDTFIDQHTDLVRGVYEGGLKTWECSLDLVDCLDQRGFSLDSHLDTARVRGKSILEVGCGTAVPTCALFARLLNEIRRAPTDQGAPKPPKTRIHLQDYNKQVLSLITLPNLLLTYAQHLATPASPAPSPPAPAPAPAPAPEADEDATPSASAHQPTADAPSLADQPQPGELDVTPEFLESFEALLERENVELRFSVGDWAGMDAVVRGGGRGDAEGEGEGQGYDLVLTSETVYAVESLPALLDLLEAATAASTTTSDSGDALCLVACKRIYFGVGGGELEFRRRVEARGGVVEAVWGEGEGRGKSSGVGRTVMRVRWKGE
;
A
#
# COMPACT_ATOMS: atom_id res chain seq x y z
N MET A 1 46.76 14.33 -1.56
CA MET A 1 47.08 12.91 -1.38
C MET A 1 45.77 12.15 -1.41
N SER A 2 45.57 11.28 -2.40
CA SER A 2 44.38 10.42 -2.50
C SER A 2 44.54 9.22 -1.56
N PHE A 3 43.52 8.93 -0.77
CA PHE A 3 43.42 7.66 -0.05
C PHE A 3 42.52 6.72 -0.84
N SER A 4 43.06 5.55 -1.19
CA SER A 4 42.35 4.41 -1.77
C SER A 4 42.26 3.34 -0.70
N PHE A 5 41.06 2.81 -0.45
CA PHE A 5 40.86 1.62 0.37
C PHE A 5 40.81 0.41 -0.57
N ALA A 6 41.72 -0.55 -0.37
CA ALA A 6 41.65 -1.87 -0.97
C ALA A 6 41.27 -2.85 0.16
N PHE A 7 40.15 -3.55 0.00
CA PHE A 7 39.80 -4.70 0.82
C PHE A 7 40.14 -5.96 0.01
N ASP A 8 41.23 -6.63 0.36
CA ASP A 8 41.46 -8.03 0.01
C ASP A 8 40.88 -8.87 1.15
N ILE A 9 39.77 -9.56 0.90
CA ILE A 9 39.26 -10.62 1.78
C ILE A 9 39.52 -11.94 1.05
N ASP A 10 40.33 -12.79 1.67
CA ASP A 10 40.78 -14.06 1.12
C ASP A 10 39.63 -15.10 1.21
N ALA A 11 39.25 -15.68 0.08
CA ALA A 11 38.05 -16.53 -0.05
C ALA A 11 38.10 -17.80 0.82
N ALA A 12 39.28 -18.20 1.30
CA ALA A 12 39.45 -19.36 2.18
C ALA A 12 38.98 -19.11 3.63
N GLN A 13 38.84 -17.86 4.07
CA GLN A 13 38.33 -17.55 5.42
C GLN A 13 36.80 -17.60 5.51
N LEU A 14 36.08 -17.49 4.38
CA LEU A 14 34.61 -17.58 4.35
C LEU A 14 34.11 -19.03 4.51
N ASP A 15 34.87 -20.01 4.02
CA ASP A 15 34.43 -21.42 4.04
C ASP A 15 34.54 -22.06 5.44
N ASP A 16 35.51 -21.65 6.26
CA ASP A 16 35.67 -22.16 7.64
C ASP A 16 34.59 -21.61 8.61
N GLU A 17 34.06 -20.40 8.38
CA GLU A 17 32.91 -19.88 9.15
C GLU A 17 31.59 -20.55 8.75
N LEU A 18 31.46 -20.99 7.49
CA LEU A 18 30.27 -21.70 7.04
C LEU A 18 30.21 -23.13 7.61
N ALA A 19 31.35 -23.80 7.74
CA ALA A 19 31.47 -25.16 8.28
C ALA A 19 31.25 -25.24 9.81
N ALA A 20 31.57 -24.18 10.55
CA ALA A 20 31.31 -24.13 12.00
C ALA A 20 29.79 -24.02 12.32
N SER A 21 28.99 -23.48 11.40
CA SER A 21 27.53 -23.32 11.59
C SER A 21 26.74 -24.62 11.41
N THR A 22 27.27 -25.61 10.70
CA THR A 22 26.54 -26.85 10.40
C THR A 22 26.59 -27.88 11.54
N ALA A 23 27.48 -27.71 12.53
CA ALA A 23 27.59 -28.63 13.66
C ALA A 23 26.38 -28.58 14.63
N SER A 24 25.54 -27.54 14.54
CA SER A 24 24.27 -27.45 15.29
C SER A 24 23.07 -28.08 14.57
N LEU A 25 23.26 -28.67 13.38
CA LEU A 25 22.19 -29.30 12.59
C LEU A 25 22.02 -30.80 12.86
N ASP A 26 22.93 -31.43 13.61
CA ASP A 26 22.88 -32.89 13.89
C ASP A 26 21.80 -33.30 14.91
N HIS A 27 21.08 -32.35 15.51
CA HIS A 27 19.98 -32.61 16.43
C HIS A 27 18.57 -32.50 15.80
N LEU A 28 18.47 -32.20 14.50
CA LEU A 28 17.19 -32.17 13.79
C LEU A 28 16.85 -33.56 13.26
N ASP A 29 16.08 -34.32 14.03
CA ASP A 29 15.50 -35.59 13.61
C ASP A 29 14.42 -35.35 12.53
N LEU A 30 14.82 -35.42 11.26
CA LEU A 30 13.97 -35.21 10.07
C LEU A 30 13.06 -36.41 9.75
N THR A 31 12.78 -37.30 10.72
CA THR A 31 11.90 -38.47 10.49
C THR A 31 10.46 -38.29 10.97
N ARG A 32 10.09 -37.12 11.53
CA ARG A 32 8.71 -36.80 11.90
C ARG A 32 7.97 -36.08 10.77
N ASP A 33 7.39 -36.88 9.89
CA ASP A 33 6.44 -36.47 8.85
C ASP A 33 5.04 -36.26 9.45
N GLU A 34 4.90 -35.37 10.43
CA GLU A 34 3.60 -34.92 10.93
C GLU A 34 3.21 -33.60 10.22
N PRO A 35 2.02 -33.52 9.58
CA PRO A 35 1.59 -32.28 8.95
C PRO A 35 1.49 -31.17 10.00
N PRO A 36 1.92 -29.93 9.67
CA PRO A 36 1.84 -28.82 10.61
C PRO A 36 0.39 -28.60 11.02
N GLN A 37 0.12 -28.72 12.33
CA GLN A 37 -1.17 -28.36 12.89
C GLN A 37 -1.28 -26.83 12.96
N PRO A 38 -2.34 -26.21 12.40
CA PRO A 38 -2.52 -24.77 12.48
C PRO A 38 -2.74 -24.34 13.95
N SER A 39 -2.03 -23.30 14.37
CA SER A 39 -2.24 -22.66 15.68
C SER A 39 -3.64 -22.07 15.75
N THR A 40 -4.46 -22.55 16.69
CA THR A 40 -5.89 -22.23 16.84
C THR A 40 -6.19 -20.94 17.62
N SER A 41 -5.19 -20.09 17.88
CA SER A 41 -5.38 -18.83 18.60
C SER A 41 -5.61 -17.68 17.61
N ALA A 42 -6.80 -17.61 17.00
CA ALA A 42 -7.19 -16.45 16.20
C ALA A 42 -7.23 -15.20 17.09
N VAL A 43 -6.43 -14.19 16.77
CA VAL A 43 -6.46 -12.89 17.46
C VAL A 43 -7.79 -12.22 17.14
N PRO A 44 -8.62 -11.85 18.12
CA PRO A 44 -9.92 -11.25 17.83
C PRO A 44 -9.76 -9.87 17.18
N HIS A 45 -10.72 -9.51 16.32
CA HIS A 45 -10.81 -8.17 15.74
C HIS A 45 -10.83 -7.09 16.84
N GLN A 46 -10.00 -6.05 16.69
CA GLN A 46 -9.98 -4.89 17.58
C GLN A 46 -9.67 -3.60 16.81
N ASP A 47 -10.41 -2.53 17.10
CA ASP A 47 -10.08 -1.18 16.60
C ASP A 47 -8.83 -0.62 17.30
N VAL A 48 -7.98 0.06 16.52
CA VAL A 48 -6.78 0.74 17.02
C VAL A 48 -6.94 2.24 16.78
N PRO A 49 -6.96 3.06 17.85
CA PRO A 49 -6.99 4.52 17.72
C PRO A 49 -5.80 5.05 16.92
N LEU A 50 -6.00 6.11 16.12
CA LEU A 50 -4.91 6.76 15.39
C LEU A 50 -3.83 7.28 16.36
N ASP A 51 -4.24 7.87 17.48
CA ASP A 51 -3.34 8.39 18.53
C ASP A 51 -2.41 7.31 19.08
N ASP A 52 -2.92 6.08 19.27
CA ASP A 52 -2.12 4.93 19.71
C ASP A 52 -1.01 4.60 18.71
N LEU A 53 -1.28 4.73 17.41
CA LEU A 53 -0.30 4.47 16.36
C LEU A 53 0.69 5.64 16.22
N LEU A 54 0.21 6.89 16.28
CA LEU A 54 1.05 8.10 16.25
C LEU A 54 2.08 8.09 17.38
N ALA A 55 1.68 7.64 18.58
CA ALA A 55 2.56 7.53 19.75
C ALA A 55 3.71 6.52 19.58
N THR A 56 3.66 5.65 18.56
CA THR A 56 4.73 4.68 18.27
C THR A 56 5.78 5.17 17.28
N LEU A 57 5.59 6.36 16.67
CA LEU A 57 6.46 6.83 15.60
C LEU A 57 7.87 7.20 16.11
N PRO A 58 8.93 6.83 15.37
CA PRO A 58 10.26 7.37 15.62
C PRO A 58 10.33 8.84 15.14
N PRO A 59 11.30 9.62 15.65
CA PRO A 59 11.49 11.01 15.23
C PRO A 59 11.99 11.16 13.79
N LEU A 60 12.52 10.09 13.19
CA LEU A 60 13.05 10.07 11.83
C LEU A 60 12.57 8.79 11.13
N LEU A 61 12.11 8.91 9.89
CA LEU A 61 11.70 7.80 9.05
C LEU A 61 12.56 7.74 7.79
N SER A 62 13.28 6.64 7.57
CA SER A 62 13.92 6.37 6.28
C SER A 62 12.94 5.77 5.27
N TYR A 63 13.02 6.22 4.02
CA TYR A 63 12.13 5.75 2.95
C TYR A 63 12.84 5.55 1.62
N THR A 64 12.31 4.60 0.85
CA THR A 64 12.66 4.36 -0.54
C THR A 64 11.45 4.54 -1.45
N PRO A 65 11.57 5.31 -2.55
CA PRO A 65 10.56 5.40 -3.59
C PRO A 65 10.25 4.05 -4.25
N VAL A 66 8.96 3.75 -4.39
CA VAL A 66 8.44 2.58 -5.09
C VAL A 66 7.81 3.04 -6.39
N THR A 67 8.38 2.60 -7.52
CA THR A 67 7.85 2.86 -8.85
C THR A 67 6.82 1.79 -9.23
N VAL A 68 5.57 2.21 -9.38
CA VAL A 68 4.48 1.35 -9.87
C VAL A 68 4.38 1.53 -11.39
N PRO A 69 4.69 0.49 -12.19
CA PRO A 69 4.46 0.54 -13.62
C PRO A 69 2.96 0.58 -13.91
N LEU A 70 2.54 1.52 -14.75
CA LEU A 70 1.14 1.68 -15.16
C LEU A 70 0.94 1.27 -16.61
N SER A 71 -0.26 0.81 -16.90
CA SER A 71 -0.67 0.51 -18.26
C SER A 71 -0.66 1.77 -19.13
N PRO A 72 -0.25 1.64 -20.41
CA PRO A 72 -0.20 2.77 -21.33
C PRO A 72 -1.61 3.32 -21.54
N ALA A 73 -1.72 4.65 -21.55
CA ALA A 73 -2.96 5.30 -21.93
C ALA A 73 -3.25 5.04 -23.43
N PRO A 74 -4.52 5.03 -23.89
CA PRO A 74 -4.90 4.72 -25.27
C PRO A 74 -4.21 5.57 -26.35
N LYS A 75 -3.54 6.66 -25.97
CA LYS A 75 -2.88 7.63 -26.86
C LYS A 75 -1.42 7.93 -26.52
N ALA A 76 -0.83 7.23 -25.54
CA ALA A 76 0.54 7.50 -25.09
C ALA A 76 1.49 6.37 -25.50
N ASN A 77 2.56 6.70 -26.24
CA ASN A 77 3.61 5.76 -26.65
C ASN A 77 4.72 5.59 -25.60
N HIS A 78 4.60 6.20 -24.42
CA HIS A 78 5.63 6.16 -23.38
C HIS A 78 5.17 5.34 -22.17
N PRO A 79 6.08 4.59 -21.53
CA PRO A 79 5.78 3.86 -20.31
C PRO A 79 5.33 4.84 -19.22
N ARG A 80 4.13 4.61 -18.67
CA ARG A 80 3.60 5.36 -17.54
C ARG A 80 4.00 4.67 -16.25
N HIS A 81 4.27 5.46 -15.22
CA HIS A 81 4.50 4.97 -13.87
C HIS A 81 4.02 6.02 -12.87
N VAL A 82 3.75 5.59 -11.64
CA VAL A 82 3.59 6.48 -10.48
C VAL A 82 4.60 6.09 -9.42
N THR A 83 5.03 7.06 -8.63
CA THR A 83 6.02 6.83 -7.58
C THR A 83 5.41 7.17 -6.22
N LEU A 84 5.45 6.22 -5.30
CA LEU A 84 5.00 6.36 -3.91
C LEU A 84 6.19 6.20 -2.98
N LEU A 85 6.27 6.99 -1.92
CA LEU A 85 7.29 6.80 -0.89
C LEU A 85 6.88 5.66 0.04
N ARG A 86 7.82 4.76 0.35
CA ARG A 86 7.60 3.62 1.25
C ARG A 86 8.70 3.59 2.29
N ARG A 87 8.32 3.41 3.56
CA ARG A 87 9.25 3.24 4.67
C ARG A 87 10.18 2.06 4.42
N ASP A 88 11.44 2.23 4.75
CA ASP A 88 12.42 1.17 4.62
C ASP A 88 12.26 0.07 5.67
N LEU A 89 12.45 -1.18 5.23
CA LEU A 89 12.30 -2.34 6.11
C LEU A 89 13.40 -2.38 7.17
N PHE A 90 14.62 -1.95 6.83
CA PHE A 90 15.72 -1.88 7.81
C PHE A 90 15.42 -0.85 8.90
N ASP A 91 14.77 0.27 8.55
CA ASP A 91 14.39 1.33 9.47
C ASP A 91 13.32 0.85 10.46
N ALA A 92 12.28 0.16 9.95
CA ALA A 92 11.28 -0.48 10.80
C ALA A 92 11.89 -1.53 11.75
N ARG A 93 12.86 -2.32 11.28
CA ARG A 93 13.58 -3.30 12.13
C ARG A 93 14.43 -2.62 13.21
N PHE A 94 15.12 -1.55 12.85
CA PHE A 94 15.93 -0.79 13.80
C PHE A 94 15.06 -0.19 14.91
N GLN A 95 13.85 0.27 14.58
CA GLN A 95 12.87 0.72 15.58
C GLN A 95 12.51 -0.40 16.58
N VAL A 96 12.21 -1.62 16.09
CA VAL A 96 11.86 -2.76 16.96
C VAL A 96 13.01 -3.11 17.91
N LEU A 97 14.23 -3.20 17.37
CA LEU A 97 15.42 -3.52 18.17
C LEU A 97 15.65 -2.51 19.30
N ASN A 98 15.51 -1.21 19.00
CA ASN A 98 15.69 -0.17 20.02
C ASN A 98 14.58 -0.16 21.08
N GLN A 99 13.35 -0.53 20.72
CA GLN A 99 12.25 -0.66 21.67
C GLN A 99 12.48 -1.82 22.65
N ASP A 100 13.01 -2.95 22.16
CA ASP A 100 13.33 -4.12 22.97
C ASP A 100 14.51 -3.85 23.93
N GLU A 101 15.54 -3.13 23.48
CA GLU A 101 16.68 -2.74 24.33
C GLU A 101 16.26 -1.81 25.49
N MET A 102 15.41 -0.81 25.21
CA MET A 102 14.89 0.10 26.22
C MET A 102 14.00 -0.62 27.24
N ALA A 103 13.14 -1.54 26.78
CA ALA A 103 12.32 -2.36 27.66
C ALA A 103 13.18 -3.30 28.54
N ALA A 104 14.32 -3.76 28.04
CA ALA A 104 15.27 -4.57 28.81
C ALA A 104 16.06 -3.74 29.85
N SER A 105 16.38 -2.47 29.56
CA SER A 105 17.10 -1.60 30.49
C SER A 105 16.24 -1.07 31.64
N ASP A 106 14.92 -0.92 31.44
CA ASP A 106 14.00 -0.44 32.48
C ASP A 106 13.56 -1.55 33.46
N GLY A 107 13.99 -2.79 33.23
CA GLY A 107 13.56 -4.01 33.92
C GLY A 107 14.52 -4.58 34.97
N GLU A 108 15.37 -3.79 35.63
CA GLU A 108 16.14 -4.27 36.79
C GLU A 108 15.24 -4.44 38.04
N GLY A 109 14.46 -5.53 38.07
CA GLY A 109 13.88 -6.01 39.32
C GLY A 109 12.49 -6.65 39.23
N GLN A 110 12.33 -7.74 38.49
CA GLN A 110 11.57 -8.92 38.95
C GLN A 110 11.69 -10.12 38.01
N ALA A 111 11.56 -11.30 38.62
CA ALA A 111 11.84 -12.64 38.13
C ALA A 111 11.64 -12.89 36.61
N LYS A 112 12.67 -13.50 36.02
CA LYS A 112 12.68 -14.16 34.71
C LYS A 112 11.46 -15.06 34.54
N ASP A 113 10.43 -14.57 33.87
CA ASP A 113 9.69 -15.41 32.96
C ASP A 113 10.46 -15.38 31.65
N LYS A 114 10.90 -16.56 31.23
CA LYS A 114 11.77 -16.77 30.07
C LYS A 114 10.91 -16.58 28.81
N ARG A 115 10.48 -15.34 28.53
CA ARG A 115 9.98 -14.99 27.19
C ARG A 115 11.11 -15.31 26.24
N THR A 116 10.83 -16.29 25.41
CA THR A 116 11.70 -16.82 24.37
C THR A 116 12.21 -15.65 23.54
N HIS A 117 13.53 -15.48 23.50
CA HIS A 117 14.27 -14.55 22.65
C HIS A 117 14.09 -14.89 21.13
N ASP A 118 13.07 -15.68 20.80
CA ASP A 118 12.80 -16.32 19.51
C ASP A 118 11.57 -15.69 18.81
N ASP A 119 10.78 -14.86 19.51
CA ASP A 119 9.45 -14.43 19.02
C ASP A 119 9.44 -13.14 18.15
N THR A 120 10.55 -12.42 18.00
CA THR A 120 10.61 -11.15 17.24
C THR A 120 11.77 -11.04 16.24
N PHE A 121 12.40 -12.16 15.85
CA PHE A 121 13.43 -12.10 14.82
C PHE A 121 12.82 -12.08 13.41
N ILE A 122 12.72 -10.88 12.82
CA ILE A 122 12.33 -10.71 11.41
C ILE A 122 13.56 -11.05 10.55
N ASP A 123 13.62 -12.28 10.05
CA ASP A 123 14.69 -12.77 9.17
C ASP A 123 14.93 -11.86 7.96
N GLN A 124 16.19 -11.72 7.53
CA GLN A 124 16.61 -10.87 6.41
C GLN A 124 15.88 -11.23 5.11
N HIS A 125 15.51 -12.50 4.92
CA HIS A 125 14.89 -12.99 3.70
C HIS A 125 13.38 -13.26 3.81
N THR A 126 12.85 -13.50 5.01
CA THR A 126 11.42 -13.81 5.20
C THR A 126 10.72 -12.77 6.05
N ASP A 127 9.51 -12.41 5.63
CA ASP A 127 8.62 -11.51 6.37
C ASP A 127 7.71 -12.32 7.32
N LEU A 128 8.05 -13.56 7.67
CA LEU A 128 7.14 -14.47 8.36
C LEU A 128 7.84 -15.07 9.57
N VAL A 129 7.31 -14.82 10.78
CA VAL A 129 7.64 -15.60 11.97
C VAL A 129 6.51 -16.60 12.17
N ARG A 130 6.79 -17.89 11.92
CA ARG A 130 5.76 -18.94 11.98
C ARG A 130 5.13 -19.01 13.38
N GLY A 131 3.81 -18.90 13.45
CA GLY A 131 3.03 -19.01 14.69
C GLY A 131 2.91 -17.72 15.51
N VAL A 132 3.55 -16.62 15.07
CA VAL A 132 3.50 -15.30 15.74
C VAL A 132 3.13 -14.18 14.76
N TYR A 133 3.57 -14.26 13.50
CA TYR A 133 3.50 -13.17 12.53
C TYR A 133 3.13 -13.63 11.11
N GLU A 134 2.04 -13.08 10.55
CA GLU A 134 1.52 -13.40 9.20
C GLU A 134 2.04 -12.48 8.07
N GLY A 135 3.21 -11.84 8.22
CA GLY A 135 3.73 -10.97 7.15
C GLY A 135 3.05 -9.62 7.07
N GLY A 136 3.50 -8.79 6.14
CA GLY A 136 2.94 -7.46 5.88
C GLY A 136 3.94 -6.31 5.89
N LEU A 137 5.23 -6.52 6.23
CA LEU A 137 6.25 -5.48 6.13
C LEU A 137 6.81 -5.34 4.71
N LYS A 138 6.71 -6.40 3.91
CA LYS A 138 7.10 -6.39 2.49
C LYS A 138 5.90 -6.04 1.60
N THR A 139 6.18 -5.27 0.55
CA THR A 139 5.21 -5.02 -0.51
C THR A 139 5.18 -6.22 -1.45
N TRP A 140 4.00 -6.82 -1.61
CA TRP A 140 3.77 -7.88 -2.59
C TRP A 140 3.44 -7.30 -3.96
N GLU A 141 3.83 -8.00 -5.02
CA GLU A 141 3.67 -7.52 -6.41
C GLU A 141 2.20 -7.25 -6.78
N CYS A 142 1.25 -8.05 -6.27
CA CYS A 142 -0.17 -7.84 -6.51
C CYS A 142 -0.67 -6.48 -6.02
N SER A 143 -0.03 -5.88 -5.01
CA SER A 143 -0.39 -4.54 -4.54
C SER A 143 -0.05 -3.47 -5.58
N LEU A 144 1.01 -3.67 -6.36
CA LEU A 144 1.37 -2.80 -7.49
C LEU A 144 0.39 -2.98 -8.66
N ASP A 145 0.04 -4.24 -8.95
CA ASP A 145 -0.95 -4.56 -9.99
C ASP A 145 -2.33 -3.95 -9.65
N LEU A 146 -2.69 -3.92 -8.37
CA LEU A 146 -3.93 -3.29 -7.89
C LEU A 146 -3.91 -1.77 -8.09
N VAL A 147 -2.77 -1.10 -7.90
CA VAL A 147 -2.62 0.34 -8.22
C VAL A 147 -2.77 0.60 -9.72
N ASP A 148 -2.20 -0.24 -10.60
CA ASP A 148 -2.44 -0.12 -12.05
C ASP A 148 -3.92 -0.33 -12.40
N CYS A 149 -4.58 -1.31 -11.77
CA CYS A 149 -6.02 -1.50 -11.95
C CYS A 149 -6.85 -0.28 -11.50
N LEU A 150 -6.48 0.36 -10.39
CA LEU A 150 -7.11 1.59 -9.90
C LEU A 150 -6.91 2.77 -10.87
N ASP A 151 -5.70 2.95 -11.43
CA ASP A 151 -5.40 3.96 -12.45
C ASP A 151 -6.31 3.79 -13.68
N GLN A 152 -6.41 2.56 -14.21
CA GLN A 152 -7.26 2.23 -15.36
C GLN A 152 -8.76 2.46 -15.09
N ARG A 153 -9.17 2.43 -13.82
CA ARG A 153 -10.54 2.69 -13.38
C ARG A 153 -10.78 4.17 -13.05
N GLY A 154 -9.82 5.04 -13.31
CA GLY A 154 -9.94 6.49 -13.16
C GLY A 154 -9.66 7.01 -11.75
N PHE A 155 -8.95 6.24 -10.92
CA PHE A 155 -8.35 6.71 -9.66
C PHE A 155 -6.89 7.12 -9.88
N SER A 156 -6.57 7.65 -11.05
CA SER A 156 -5.20 8.03 -11.43
C SER A 156 -4.64 9.14 -10.54
N LEU A 157 -3.36 9.03 -10.19
CA LEU A 157 -2.61 10.04 -9.43
C LEU A 157 -2.31 11.30 -10.25
N ASP A 158 -2.76 11.37 -11.50
CA ASP A 158 -2.64 12.56 -12.32
C ASP A 158 -3.30 13.78 -11.64
N SER A 159 -2.44 14.70 -11.20
CA SER A 159 -2.81 15.97 -10.60
C SER A 159 -3.44 16.95 -11.60
N HIS A 160 -3.55 16.54 -12.87
CA HIS A 160 -4.38 16.95 -14.03
C HIS A 160 -5.89 16.84 -13.91
N LEU A 161 -6.39 15.83 -13.21
CA LEU A 161 -7.78 15.40 -13.37
C LEU A 161 -8.76 16.20 -12.50
N ASP A 162 -9.76 16.81 -13.14
CA ASP A 162 -10.80 17.62 -12.48
C ASP A 162 -11.84 16.78 -11.71
N THR A 163 -11.98 15.50 -12.02
CA THR A 163 -13.03 14.66 -11.44
C THR A 163 -12.68 14.22 -10.01
N ALA A 164 -13.43 14.69 -9.01
CA ALA A 164 -13.34 14.15 -7.66
C ALA A 164 -13.88 12.70 -7.62
N ARG A 165 -13.09 11.78 -7.08
CA ARG A 165 -13.37 10.33 -7.08
C ARG A 165 -13.20 9.69 -5.71
N VAL A 166 -12.40 10.31 -4.84
CA VAL A 166 -12.08 9.76 -3.51
C VAL A 166 -12.74 10.57 -2.40
N ARG A 167 -12.80 11.89 -2.52
CA ARG A 167 -13.45 12.73 -1.50
C ARG A 167 -14.92 12.30 -1.29
N GLY A 168 -15.30 12.11 -0.03
CA GLY A 168 -16.63 11.66 0.39
C GLY A 168 -16.87 10.17 0.28
N LYS A 169 -15.86 9.36 -0.05
CA LYS A 169 -15.98 7.90 -0.17
C LYS A 169 -15.58 7.17 1.11
N SER A 170 -16.18 6.01 1.33
CA SER A 170 -15.79 5.04 2.35
C SER A 170 -14.98 3.92 1.70
N ILE A 171 -13.73 3.76 2.11
CA ILE A 171 -12.74 2.82 1.55
C ILE A 171 -12.31 1.84 2.64
N LEU A 172 -12.26 0.55 2.31
CA LEU A 172 -11.70 -0.51 3.15
C LEU A 172 -10.56 -1.21 2.41
N GLU A 173 -9.39 -1.34 3.04
CA GLU A 173 -8.34 -2.27 2.61
C GLU A 173 -8.16 -3.38 3.66
N VAL A 174 -8.45 -4.62 3.26
CA VAL A 174 -8.37 -5.83 4.09
C VAL A 174 -7.02 -6.50 3.88
N GLY A 175 -6.29 -6.79 4.97
CA GLY A 175 -4.92 -7.29 4.91
C GLY A 175 -3.98 -6.26 4.27
N CYS A 176 -3.96 -5.05 4.82
CA CYS A 176 -3.36 -3.90 4.15
C CYS A 176 -1.84 -3.96 4.04
N GLY A 177 -1.11 -4.60 4.96
CA GLY A 177 0.35 -4.66 4.90
C GLY A 177 0.99 -3.27 4.74
N THR A 178 1.79 -3.13 3.69
CA THR A 178 2.41 -1.83 3.30
C THR A 178 1.43 -0.75 2.81
N ALA A 179 0.14 -1.07 2.64
CA ALA A 179 -0.94 -0.16 2.26
C ALA A 179 -0.71 0.60 0.94
N VAL A 180 0.09 0.06 0.01
CA VAL A 180 0.41 0.71 -1.27
C VAL A 180 -0.86 1.10 -2.07
N PRO A 181 -1.89 0.25 -2.20
CA PRO A 181 -3.15 0.62 -2.86
C PRO A 181 -3.86 1.79 -2.16
N THR A 182 -3.96 1.76 -0.83
CA THR A 182 -4.54 2.88 -0.08
C THR A 182 -3.68 4.14 -0.16
N CYS A 183 -2.34 4.05 -0.15
CA CYS A 183 -1.45 5.20 -0.35
C CYS A 183 -1.68 5.85 -1.72
N ALA A 184 -1.92 5.06 -2.77
CA ALA A 184 -2.29 5.58 -4.08
C ALA A 184 -3.63 6.34 -4.05
N LEU A 185 -4.65 5.81 -3.36
CA LEU A 185 -5.94 6.49 -3.18
C LEU A 185 -5.83 7.74 -2.30
N PHE A 186 -4.99 7.70 -1.26
CA PHE A 186 -4.75 8.83 -0.39
C PHE A 186 -4.00 9.95 -1.12
N ALA A 187 -3.00 9.60 -1.94
CA ALA A 187 -2.36 10.53 -2.87
C ALA A 187 -3.37 11.18 -3.82
N ARG A 188 -4.27 10.39 -4.41
CA ARG A 188 -5.38 10.90 -5.23
C ARG A 188 -6.24 11.89 -4.45
N LEU A 189 -6.64 11.56 -3.22
CA LEU A 189 -7.43 12.43 -2.34
C LEU A 189 -6.70 13.75 -2.06
N LEU A 190 -5.40 13.70 -1.75
CA LEU A 190 -4.60 14.90 -1.50
C LEU A 190 -4.51 15.81 -2.73
N ASN A 191 -4.43 15.24 -3.93
CA ASN A 191 -4.51 16.00 -5.18
C ASN A 191 -5.89 16.65 -5.40
N GLU A 192 -6.97 15.94 -5.08
CA GLU A 192 -8.34 16.49 -5.10
C GLU A 192 -8.49 17.64 -4.09
N ILE A 193 -7.98 17.47 -2.88
CA ILE A 193 -7.97 18.49 -1.82
C ILE A 193 -7.18 19.72 -2.25
N ARG A 194 -5.99 19.52 -2.81
CA ARG A 194 -5.13 20.62 -3.25
C ARG A 194 -5.82 21.52 -4.29
N ARG A 195 -6.59 20.92 -5.19
CA ARG A 195 -7.30 21.62 -6.26
C ARG A 195 -8.52 22.37 -5.76
N ALA A 196 -9.23 21.79 -4.81
CA ALA A 196 -10.44 22.36 -4.22
C ALA A 196 -10.35 22.28 -2.69
N PRO A 197 -9.48 23.07 -2.05
CA PRO A 197 -9.30 23.03 -0.60
C PRO A 197 -10.56 23.52 0.11
N THR A 198 -10.84 22.97 1.28
CA THR A 198 -11.95 23.46 2.10
C THR A 198 -11.51 24.76 2.79
N ASP A 199 -12.23 25.85 2.55
CA ASP A 199 -11.94 27.14 3.19
C ASP A 199 -12.07 27.07 4.71
N GLN A 200 -11.23 27.82 5.43
CA GLN A 200 -11.33 27.91 6.88
C GLN A 200 -12.70 28.48 7.30
N GLY A 201 -13.43 27.74 8.14
CA GLY A 201 -14.75 28.12 8.63
C GLY A 201 -15.92 27.76 7.70
N ALA A 202 -15.66 27.19 6.52
CA ALA A 202 -16.70 26.60 5.69
C ALA A 202 -17.26 25.31 6.33
N PRO A 203 -18.49 24.89 5.98
CA PRO A 203 -18.99 23.57 6.36
C PRO A 203 -18.03 22.48 5.89
N LYS A 204 -17.78 21.50 6.76
CA LYS A 204 -16.93 20.35 6.42
C LYS A 204 -17.46 19.64 5.17
N PRO A 205 -16.59 19.16 4.26
CA PRO A 205 -17.01 18.36 3.12
C PRO A 205 -17.61 17.02 3.59
N PRO A 206 -18.29 16.27 2.70
CA PRO A 206 -18.72 14.91 3.01
C PRO A 206 -17.57 14.06 3.54
N LYS A 207 -17.85 13.27 4.58
CA LYS A 207 -16.83 12.49 5.29
C LYS A 207 -16.16 11.50 4.33
N THR A 208 -14.84 11.55 4.26
CA THR A 208 -14.04 10.53 3.57
C THR A 208 -13.52 9.56 4.62
N ARG A 209 -13.85 8.28 4.51
CA ARG A 209 -13.38 7.26 5.46
C ARG A 209 -12.40 6.33 4.77
N ILE A 210 -11.23 6.13 5.38
CA ILE A 210 -10.23 5.17 4.93
C ILE A 210 -9.98 4.21 6.09
N HIS A 211 -10.41 2.97 5.92
CA HIS A 211 -10.23 1.91 6.90
C HIS A 211 -9.15 0.93 6.43
N LEU A 212 -8.08 0.79 7.21
CA LEU A 212 -7.01 -0.16 6.98
C LEU A 212 -7.04 -1.25 8.05
N GLN A 213 -7.17 -2.50 7.62
CA GLN A 213 -7.18 -3.65 8.50
C GLN A 213 -5.98 -4.54 8.20
N ASP A 214 -5.27 -4.97 9.24
CA ASP A 214 -4.23 -6.00 9.15
C ASP A 214 -4.36 -7.03 10.27
N TYR A 215 -3.77 -8.21 10.14
CA TYR A 215 -3.78 -9.16 11.26
C TYR A 215 -2.92 -8.63 12.43
N ASN A 216 -1.81 -7.94 12.13
CA ASN A 216 -0.78 -7.60 13.10
C ASN A 216 -0.77 -6.09 13.44
N LYS A 217 -0.92 -5.73 14.72
CA LYS A 217 -0.79 -4.32 15.17
C LYS A 217 0.56 -3.70 14.77
N GLN A 218 1.63 -4.50 14.81
CA GLN A 218 2.97 -4.07 14.43
C GLN A 218 3.06 -3.62 12.97
N VAL A 219 2.32 -4.25 12.05
CA VAL A 219 2.28 -3.81 10.64
C VAL A 219 1.71 -2.40 10.55
N LEU A 220 0.60 -2.17 11.26
CA LEU A 220 -0.05 -0.87 11.27
C LEU A 220 0.84 0.23 11.82
N SER A 221 1.52 -0.02 12.94
CA SER A 221 2.40 0.94 13.61
C SER A 221 3.74 1.15 12.89
N LEU A 222 4.36 0.07 12.43
CA LEU A 222 5.71 0.14 11.86
C LEU A 222 5.71 0.50 10.38
N ILE A 223 4.65 0.20 9.63
CA ILE A 223 4.68 0.33 8.17
C ILE A 223 3.49 1.10 7.64
N THR A 224 2.26 0.68 7.96
CA THR A 224 1.06 1.21 7.31
C THR A 224 0.86 2.70 7.59
N LEU A 225 0.85 3.13 8.86
CA LEU A 225 0.73 4.54 9.21
C LEU A 225 1.94 5.36 8.71
N PRO A 226 3.20 4.93 8.92
CA PRO A 226 4.34 5.62 8.33
C PRO A 226 4.25 5.84 6.81
N ASN A 227 3.73 4.88 6.04
CA ASN A 227 3.55 5.06 4.59
C ASN A 227 2.48 6.10 4.24
N LEU A 228 1.41 6.22 5.05
CA LEU A 228 0.43 7.31 4.89
C LEU A 228 1.06 8.68 5.18
N LEU A 229 1.89 8.79 6.22
CA LEU A 229 2.62 10.02 6.54
C LEU A 229 3.63 10.39 5.44
N LEU A 230 4.35 9.40 4.91
CA LEU A 230 5.26 9.60 3.77
C LEU A 230 4.49 10.07 2.52
N THR A 231 3.31 9.51 2.27
CA THR A 231 2.42 9.95 1.19
C THR A 231 1.99 11.41 1.39
N TYR A 232 1.62 11.79 2.61
CA TYR A 232 1.28 13.17 2.95
C TYR A 232 2.47 14.12 2.73
N ALA A 233 3.65 13.77 3.24
CA ALA A 233 4.88 14.55 3.07
C ALA A 233 5.25 14.77 1.59
N GLN A 234 5.13 13.72 0.76
CA GLN A 234 5.37 13.79 -0.68
C GLN A 234 4.46 14.85 -1.36
N HIS A 235 3.20 14.95 -0.92
CA HIS A 235 2.25 15.91 -1.49
C HIS A 235 2.45 17.33 -0.98
N LEU A 236 2.96 17.52 0.24
CA LEU A 236 3.38 18.83 0.74
C LEU A 236 4.57 19.39 -0.06
N ALA A 237 5.54 18.53 -0.38
CA ALA A 237 6.76 18.94 -1.09
C ALA A 237 6.53 19.22 -2.58
N THR A 238 5.46 18.70 -3.19
CA THR A 238 5.17 18.91 -4.61
C THR A 238 4.77 20.37 -4.85
N PRO A 239 5.42 21.16 -5.72
CA PRO A 239 5.01 22.54 -6.00
C PRO A 239 3.59 22.61 -6.58
N ALA A 240 2.84 23.68 -6.29
CA ALA A 240 1.54 23.88 -6.91
C ALA A 240 1.80 24.22 -8.39
N SER A 241 1.41 23.34 -9.31
CA SER A 241 1.54 23.65 -10.74
C SER A 241 0.72 24.90 -11.03
N PRO A 242 1.31 25.98 -11.59
CA PRO A 242 0.55 27.18 -11.92
C PRO A 242 -0.55 26.79 -12.91
N ALA A 243 -1.77 27.29 -12.68
CA ALA A 243 -2.88 27.10 -13.62
C ALA A 243 -2.42 27.45 -15.05
N PRO A 244 -2.83 26.69 -16.08
CA PRO A 244 -2.42 26.96 -17.45
C PRO A 244 -2.82 28.40 -17.83
N SER A 245 -1.83 29.25 -18.06
CA SER A 245 -2.02 30.60 -18.57
C SER A 245 -2.81 30.55 -19.89
N PRO A 246 -3.74 31.48 -20.14
CA PRO A 246 -4.40 31.55 -21.45
C PRO A 246 -3.35 31.69 -22.56
N PRO A 247 -3.55 31.05 -23.73
CA PRO A 247 -2.57 31.06 -24.80
C PRO A 247 -2.24 32.49 -25.20
N ALA A 248 -0.95 32.84 -25.15
CA ALA A 248 -0.46 34.12 -25.62
C ALA A 248 -0.83 34.30 -27.11
N PRO A 249 -1.24 35.51 -27.53
CA PRO A 249 -1.56 35.76 -28.93
C PRO A 249 -0.33 35.48 -29.80
N ALA A 250 -0.53 34.73 -30.88
CA ALA A 250 0.54 34.33 -31.79
C ALA A 250 1.31 35.56 -32.30
N PRO A 251 2.65 35.53 -32.32
CA PRO A 251 3.44 36.61 -32.88
C PRO A 251 3.19 36.73 -34.39
N ALA A 252 3.10 37.98 -34.87
CA ALA A 252 2.91 38.28 -36.29
C ALA A 252 4.08 37.71 -37.13
N PRO A 253 3.82 37.25 -38.36
CA PRO A 253 4.86 36.65 -39.20
C PRO A 253 5.92 37.71 -39.58
N ALA A 254 7.17 37.41 -39.27
CA ALA A 254 8.33 38.19 -39.72
C ALA A 254 8.55 37.99 -41.24
N PRO A 255 9.09 38.99 -41.96
CA PRO A 255 9.32 38.91 -43.40
C PRO A 255 10.42 37.90 -43.74
N ALA A 256 10.23 37.17 -44.83
CA ALA A 256 11.16 36.14 -45.31
C ALA A 256 12.53 36.74 -45.69
N PRO A 257 13.65 36.15 -45.25
CA PRO A 257 14.96 36.51 -45.76
C PRO A 257 15.25 35.80 -47.09
N GLU A 258 15.99 36.51 -47.93
CA GLU A 258 16.41 36.13 -49.28
C GLU A 258 17.37 34.92 -49.27
N ALA A 259 17.35 34.18 -50.37
CA ALA A 259 18.12 32.96 -50.57
C ALA A 259 19.62 33.25 -50.64
N ASP A 260 20.41 32.51 -49.86
CA ASP A 260 21.85 32.40 -50.04
C ASP A 260 22.20 30.92 -50.25
N GLU A 261 22.76 30.62 -51.42
CA GLU A 261 23.16 29.31 -51.90
C GLU A 261 24.62 29.04 -51.51
N ASP A 262 24.89 28.52 -50.31
CA ASP A 262 26.05 27.63 -50.07
C ASP A 262 26.08 27.09 -48.64
N ALA A 263 25.70 25.82 -48.43
CA ALA A 263 26.22 24.96 -47.35
C ALA A 263 25.67 23.53 -47.47
N THR A 264 26.58 22.57 -47.39
CA THR A 264 26.39 21.12 -47.50
C THR A 264 25.58 20.49 -46.34
N PRO A 265 24.92 19.34 -46.54
CA PRO A 265 24.12 18.69 -45.50
C PRO A 265 25.01 17.87 -44.56
N SER A 266 25.01 18.19 -43.27
CA SER A 266 25.56 17.33 -42.22
C SER A 266 24.43 16.84 -41.30
N ALA A 267 24.56 15.59 -40.87
CA ALA A 267 23.51 14.74 -40.37
C ALA A 267 22.80 15.26 -39.11
N SER A 268 21.48 15.03 -39.11
CA SER A 268 20.49 15.30 -38.07
C SER A 268 20.96 14.99 -36.64
N ALA A 269 21.24 16.04 -35.87
CA ALA A 269 21.16 15.98 -34.42
C ALA A 269 19.68 15.91 -34.01
N HIS A 270 19.26 14.79 -33.43
CA HIS A 270 18.00 14.70 -32.72
C HIS A 270 17.97 15.77 -31.62
N GLN A 271 17.14 16.79 -31.78
CA GLN A 271 16.72 17.63 -30.65
C GLN A 271 15.96 16.74 -29.65
N PRO A 272 16.30 16.75 -28.35
CA PRO A 272 15.47 16.11 -27.35
C PRO A 272 14.14 16.87 -27.29
N THR A 273 13.03 16.15 -27.46
CA THR A 273 11.70 16.69 -27.21
C THR A 273 11.54 16.98 -25.72
N ALA A 274 10.98 18.15 -25.39
CA ALA A 274 10.94 18.73 -24.04
C ALA A 274 10.00 18.03 -23.04
N ASP A 275 9.52 16.81 -23.34
CA ASP A 275 8.44 16.15 -22.59
C ASP A 275 8.83 14.79 -21.99
N ALA A 276 10.12 14.44 -21.94
CA ALA A 276 10.60 13.32 -21.12
C ALA A 276 11.02 13.85 -19.74
N PRO A 277 10.41 13.40 -18.62
CA PRO A 277 10.92 13.76 -17.30
C PRO A 277 12.38 13.34 -17.20
N SER A 278 13.23 14.29 -16.82
CA SER A 278 14.65 14.03 -16.56
C SER A 278 14.77 12.97 -15.48
N LEU A 279 15.77 12.10 -15.56
CA LEU A 279 16.13 11.18 -14.45
C LEU A 279 16.37 11.92 -13.11
N ALA A 280 16.59 13.24 -13.16
CA ALA A 280 16.72 14.11 -12.00
C ALA A 280 15.40 14.44 -11.27
N ASP A 281 14.22 14.19 -11.88
CA ASP A 281 12.90 14.48 -11.28
C ASP A 281 12.26 13.25 -10.60
N GLN A 282 12.96 12.10 -10.58
CA GLN A 282 12.50 10.93 -9.83
C GLN A 282 12.72 11.16 -8.33
N PRO A 283 11.72 10.88 -7.47
CA PRO A 283 11.93 10.86 -6.03
C PRO A 283 13.11 9.94 -5.71
N GLN A 284 13.99 10.39 -4.81
CA GLN A 284 15.16 9.64 -4.34
C GLN A 284 14.88 9.04 -2.96
N PRO A 285 15.60 7.98 -2.56
CA PRO A 285 15.64 7.56 -1.16
C PRO A 285 15.98 8.75 -0.25
N GLY A 286 15.38 8.79 0.93
CA GLY A 286 15.51 9.94 1.81
C GLY A 286 15.02 9.65 3.22
N GLU A 287 14.93 10.73 3.98
CA GLU A 287 14.49 10.71 5.38
C GLU A 287 13.40 11.76 5.58
N LEU A 288 12.47 11.46 6.50
CA LEU A 288 11.42 12.37 6.95
C LEU A 288 11.57 12.61 8.45
N ASP A 289 11.78 13.86 8.83
CA ASP A 289 11.72 14.30 10.23
C ASP A 289 10.25 14.33 10.69
N VAL A 290 9.91 13.50 11.66
CA VAL A 290 8.56 13.42 12.25
C VAL A 290 8.49 14.39 13.43
N THR A 291 8.36 15.67 13.14
CA THR A 291 8.24 16.72 14.17
C THR A 291 6.80 16.85 14.68
N PRO A 292 6.59 17.40 15.89
CA PRO A 292 5.24 17.71 16.38
C PRO A 292 4.45 18.59 15.40
N GLU A 293 5.08 19.59 14.79
CA GLU A 293 4.43 20.50 13.83
C GLU A 293 3.99 19.77 12.55
N PHE A 294 4.77 18.78 12.10
CA PHE A 294 4.39 17.94 10.97
C PHE A 294 3.14 17.12 11.29
N LEU A 295 3.08 16.48 12.46
CA LEU A 295 1.92 15.70 12.91
C LEU A 295 0.69 16.58 13.12
N GLU A 296 0.84 17.74 13.77
CA GLU A 296 -0.25 18.71 13.94
C GLU A 296 -0.79 19.18 12.58
N SER A 297 0.08 19.38 11.58
CA SER A 297 -0.35 19.75 10.23
C SER A 297 -1.16 18.64 9.54
N PHE A 298 -0.76 17.38 9.76
CA PHE A 298 -1.44 16.21 9.23
C PHE A 298 -2.83 16.06 9.85
N GLU A 299 -2.93 16.12 11.18
CA GLU A 299 -4.20 16.09 11.90
C GLU A 299 -5.12 17.25 11.51
N ALA A 300 -4.57 18.46 11.36
CA ALA A 300 -5.32 19.63 10.91
C ALA A 300 -5.86 19.49 9.48
N LEU A 301 -5.14 18.80 8.59
CA LEU A 301 -5.64 18.45 7.26
C LEU A 301 -6.79 17.44 7.36
N LEU A 302 -6.63 16.36 8.13
CA LEU A 302 -7.68 15.35 8.32
C LEU A 302 -8.97 15.99 8.86
N GLU A 303 -8.85 16.83 9.87
CA GLU A 303 -9.99 17.49 10.52
C GLU A 303 -10.68 18.50 9.60
N ARG A 304 -9.91 19.34 8.89
CA ARG A 304 -10.45 20.34 7.96
C ARG A 304 -11.16 19.71 6.77
N GLU A 305 -10.60 18.63 6.24
CA GLU A 305 -11.11 17.94 5.04
C GLU A 305 -12.06 16.78 5.36
N ASN A 306 -12.44 16.63 6.63
CA ASN A 306 -13.33 15.58 7.13
C ASN A 306 -12.90 14.17 6.70
N VAL A 307 -11.59 13.89 6.80
CA VAL A 307 -10.98 12.61 6.49
C VAL A 307 -10.80 11.82 7.78
N GLU A 308 -11.44 10.66 7.86
CA GLU A 308 -11.31 9.72 8.98
C GLU A 308 -10.44 8.55 8.58
N LEU A 309 -9.35 8.33 9.31
CA LEU A 309 -8.54 7.13 9.23
C LEU A 309 -8.98 6.16 10.32
N ARG A 310 -9.40 4.94 9.95
CA ARG A 310 -9.72 3.85 10.88
C ARG A 310 -8.70 2.74 10.72
N PHE A 311 -8.32 2.13 11.84
CA PHE A 311 -7.38 1.02 11.88
C PHE A 311 -7.99 -0.11 12.69
N SER A 312 -7.86 -1.35 12.21
CA SER A 312 -8.26 -2.53 12.97
C SER A 312 -7.25 -3.65 12.82
N VAL A 313 -7.13 -4.46 13.88
CA VAL A 313 -6.19 -5.59 13.96
C VAL A 313 -6.94 -6.90 14.18
N GLY A 314 -6.29 -8.03 13.89
CA GLY A 314 -6.79 -9.37 14.19
C GLY A 314 -7.47 -10.08 13.02
N ASP A 315 -8.06 -11.23 13.32
CA ASP A 315 -8.77 -12.11 12.39
C ASP A 315 -10.00 -11.41 11.79
N TRP A 316 -10.31 -11.73 10.54
CA TRP A 316 -11.48 -11.20 9.84
C TRP A 316 -12.81 -11.72 10.40
N ALA A 317 -12.81 -12.84 11.12
CA ALA A 317 -13.99 -13.45 11.71
C ALA A 317 -14.69 -12.48 12.67
N GLY A 318 -15.96 -12.20 12.41
CA GLY A 318 -16.79 -11.29 13.21
C GLY A 318 -16.66 -9.81 12.83
N MET A 319 -15.71 -9.44 11.96
CA MET A 319 -15.62 -8.07 11.45
C MET A 319 -16.81 -7.72 10.54
N ASP A 320 -17.41 -8.71 9.88
CA ASP A 320 -18.65 -8.56 9.10
C ASP A 320 -19.81 -8.02 9.96
N ALA A 321 -19.91 -8.44 11.23
CA ALA A 321 -20.89 -7.93 12.17
C ALA A 321 -20.60 -6.48 12.59
N VAL A 322 -19.32 -6.09 12.70
CA VAL A 322 -18.91 -4.69 12.98
C VAL A 322 -19.27 -3.80 11.80
N VAL A 323 -18.99 -4.26 10.58
CA VAL A 323 -19.28 -3.55 9.33
C VAL A 323 -20.78 -3.40 9.09
N ARG A 324 -21.59 -4.44 9.36
CA ARG A 324 -23.06 -4.37 9.24
C ARG A 324 -23.72 -3.63 10.41
N GLY A 325 -23.13 -3.74 11.59
CA GLY A 325 -23.76 -3.36 12.85
C GLY A 325 -23.61 -1.89 13.22
N GLY A 326 -22.63 -1.18 12.64
CA GLY A 326 -22.31 0.20 12.98
C GLY A 326 -21.99 0.32 14.48
N GLY A 327 -20.71 0.21 14.84
CA GLY A 327 -20.16 0.31 16.20
C GLY A 327 -21.16 0.81 17.23
N ARG A 328 -21.83 -0.13 17.91
CA ARG A 328 -22.83 0.18 18.94
C ARG A 328 -22.08 0.72 20.16
N GLY A 329 -21.78 2.01 20.14
CA GLY A 329 -21.01 2.69 21.19
C GLY A 329 -20.81 4.17 20.88
N ASP A 330 -21.80 4.97 21.25
CA ASP A 330 -21.67 6.36 21.70
C ASP A 330 -21.08 7.41 20.74
N ALA A 331 -21.84 7.84 19.73
CA ALA A 331 -21.99 9.26 19.37
C ALA A 331 -23.18 9.44 18.42
N GLU A 332 -24.08 10.38 18.74
CA GLU A 332 -25.14 10.82 17.83
C GLU A 332 -24.50 11.52 16.61
N GLY A 333 -24.22 10.75 15.55
CA GLY A 333 -23.65 11.24 14.30
C GLY A 333 -24.20 10.48 13.10
N GLU A 334 -24.83 11.20 12.18
CA GLU A 334 -25.44 10.67 10.97
C GLU A 334 -24.42 9.88 10.11
N GLY A 335 -24.65 8.59 9.84
CA GLY A 335 -23.95 7.83 8.78
C GLY A 335 -23.16 6.56 9.15
N GLU A 336 -23.39 5.94 10.30
CA GLU A 336 -22.53 4.84 10.79
C GLU A 336 -22.96 3.40 10.41
N GLY A 337 -23.98 3.23 9.57
CA GLY A 337 -24.44 1.92 9.07
C GLY A 337 -24.25 1.71 7.57
N GLN A 338 -23.34 2.44 6.93
CA GLN A 338 -23.14 2.39 5.47
C GLN A 338 -21.93 1.52 5.11
N GLY A 339 -22.09 0.74 4.05
CA GLY A 339 -21.02 -0.10 3.49
C GLY A 339 -19.89 0.76 2.91
N TYR A 340 -18.96 0.09 2.25
CA TYR A 340 -17.82 0.75 1.61
C TYR A 340 -18.09 0.91 0.11
N ASP A 341 -17.78 2.10 -0.42
CA ASP A 341 -17.80 2.35 -1.85
C ASP A 341 -16.67 1.60 -2.56
N LEU A 342 -15.52 1.45 -1.89
CA LEU A 342 -14.36 0.71 -2.38
C LEU A 342 -13.90 -0.30 -1.32
N VAL A 343 -13.76 -1.55 -1.74
CA VAL A 343 -13.17 -2.62 -0.92
C VAL A 343 -11.98 -3.19 -1.68
N LEU A 344 -10.80 -3.11 -1.08
CA LEU A 344 -9.55 -3.54 -1.66
C LEU A 344 -8.94 -4.66 -0.83
N THR A 345 -8.32 -5.62 -1.49
CA THR A 345 -7.45 -6.58 -0.83
C THR A 345 -6.45 -7.15 -1.81
N SER A 346 -5.24 -7.43 -1.33
CA SER A 346 -4.12 -7.91 -2.14
C SER A 346 -3.43 -9.07 -1.42
N GLU A 347 -3.28 -10.21 -2.10
CA GLU A 347 -2.59 -11.40 -1.59
C GLU A 347 -3.17 -11.95 -0.28
N THR A 348 -4.50 -11.95 -0.15
CA THR A 348 -5.24 -12.46 1.04
C THR A 348 -5.96 -13.78 0.80
N VAL A 349 -5.91 -14.31 -0.43
CA VAL A 349 -6.65 -15.52 -0.84
C VAL A 349 -5.76 -16.77 -0.93
N TYR A 350 -4.60 -16.75 -0.28
CA TYR A 350 -3.62 -17.86 -0.31
C TYR A 350 -4.02 -19.03 0.59
N ALA A 351 -4.64 -18.78 1.74
CA ALA A 351 -5.05 -19.80 2.71
C ALA A 351 -6.53 -20.14 2.52
N VAL A 352 -6.84 -21.40 2.22
CA VAL A 352 -8.22 -21.86 1.95
C VAL A 352 -9.08 -21.79 3.22
N GLU A 353 -8.44 -21.98 4.37
CA GLU A 353 -9.04 -21.99 5.71
C GLU A 353 -9.57 -20.61 6.11
N SER A 354 -8.91 -19.53 5.67
CA SER A 354 -9.28 -18.14 5.98
C SER A 354 -10.34 -17.57 5.02
N LEU A 355 -10.58 -18.24 3.88
CA LEU A 355 -11.54 -17.76 2.87
C LEU A 355 -12.96 -17.53 3.41
N PRO A 356 -13.56 -18.40 4.26
CA PRO A 356 -14.91 -18.15 4.77
C PRO A 356 -15.04 -16.78 5.46
N ALA A 357 -14.14 -16.45 6.38
CA ALA A 357 -14.15 -15.19 7.12
C ALA A 357 -13.90 -13.98 6.19
N LEU A 358 -12.96 -14.11 5.25
CA LEU A 358 -12.72 -13.07 4.23
C LEU A 358 -13.97 -12.79 3.40
N LEU A 359 -14.64 -13.85 2.92
CA LEU A 359 -15.83 -13.70 2.07
C LEU A 359 -17.00 -13.08 2.83
N ASP A 360 -17.20 -13.46 4.10
CA ASP A 360 -18.23 -12.86 4.97
C ASP A 360 -18.01 -11.34 5.12
N LEU A 361 -16.74 -10.94 5.31
CA LEU A 361 -16.35 -9.53 5.40
C LEU A 361 -16.53 -8.78 4.06
N LEU A 362 -16.04 -9.33 2.94
CA LEU A 362 -16.16 -8.68 1.62
C LEU A 362 -17.63 -8.52 1.21
N GLU A 363 -18.48 -9.50 1.52
CA GLU A 363 -19.91 -9.46 1.28
C GLU A 363 -20.60 -8.41 2.16
N ALA A 364 -20.32 -8.40 3.47
CA ALA A 364 -20.82 -7.38 4.39
C ALA A 364 -20.41 -5.95 4.00
N ALA A 365 -19.15 -5.78 3.65
CA ALA A 365 -18.56 -4.48 3.29
C ALA A 365 -19.20 -3.88 2.03
N THR A 366 -19.70 -4.70 1.12
CA THR A 366 -20.29 -4.23 -0.14
C THR A 366 -21.82 -4.17 -0.11
N ALA A 367 -22.48 -4.86 0.83
CA ALA A 367 -23.94 -4.95 0.89
C ALA A 367 -24.66 -3.60 1.12
N ALA A 368 -24.08 -2.71 1.93
CA ALA A 368 -24.74 -1.47 2.35
C ALA A 368 -24.42 -0.23 1.47
N SER A 369 -23.59 -0.38 0.44
CA SER A 369 -23.25 0.70 -0.51
C SER A 369 -24.40 1.06 -1.48
N THR A 370 -25.55 0.39 -1.38
CA THR A 370 -26.72 0.58 -2.27
C THR A 370 -27.57 1.81 -1.94
N THR A 371 -27.24 2.58 -0.90
CA THR A 371 -28.14 3.58 -0.30
C THR A 371 -27.92 5.05 -0.71
N THR A 372 -27.08 5.34 -1.71
CA THR A 372 -27.11 6.66 -2.37
C THR A 372 -27.29 6.52 -3.87
N SER A 373 -28.47 6.91 -4.34
CA SER A 373 -29.02 6.75 -5.69
C SER A 373 -28.25 7.42 -6.84
N ASP A 374 -27.03 7.91 -6.61
CA ASP A 374 -26.16 8.53 -7.64
C ASP A 374 -24.76 7.89 -7.74
N SER A 375 -24.36 7.02 -6.81
CA SER A 375 -23.10 6.26 -6.91
C SER A 375 -23.42 4.80 -7.21
N GLY A 376 -22.94 4.27 -8.35
CA GLY A 376 -23.14 2.87 -8.70
C GLY A 376 -22.57 1.87 -7.67
N ASP A 377 -22.84 0.58 -7.90
CA ASP A 377 -22.40 -0.55 -7.05
C ASP A 377 -20.98 -0.40 -6.48
N ALA A 378 -20.80 -0.80 -5.21
CA ALA A 378 -19.49 -0.88 -4.55
C ALA A 378 -18.45 -1.57 -5.44
N LEU A 379 -17.24 -1.02 -5.45
CA LEU A 379 -16.11 -1.59 -6.18
C LEU A 379 -15.27 -2.46 -5.24
N CYS A 380 -15.49 -3.77 -5.29
CA CYS A 380 -14.65 -4.76 -4.59
C CYS A 380 -13.58 -5.30 -5.54
N LEU A 381 -12.30 -5.06 -5.23
CA LEU A 381 -11.14 -5.53 -6.00
C LEU A 381 -10.26 -6.45 -5.15
N VAL A 382 -9.94 -7.61 -5.70
CA VAL A 382 -9.10 -8.65 -5.08
C VAL A 382 -7.93 -8.94 -6.01
N ALA A 383 -6.72 -8.55 -5.61
CA ALA A 383 -5.50 -8.84 -6.36
C ALA A 383 -4.82 -10.09 -5.78
N CYS A 384 -4.44 -11.05 -6.61
CA CYS A 384 -3.81 -12.28 -6.13
C CYS A 384 -2.96 -12.98 -7.18
N LYS A 385 -2.14 -13.92 -6.73
CA LYS A 385 -1.55 -14.94 -7.60
C LYS A 385 -2.62 -15.90 -8.05
N ARG A 386 -2.49 -16.37 -9.29
CA ARG A 386 -3.39 -17.37 -9.87
C ARG A 386 -3.33 -18.69 -9.10
N ILE A 387 -2.16 -19.04 -8.54
CA ILE A 387 -1.91 -20.26 -7.76
C ILE A 387 -0.95 -19.95 -6.62
N TYR A 388 -1.17 -20.51 -5.43
CA TYR A 388 -0.19 -20.54 -4.35
C TYR A 388 0.23 -22.00 -4.07
N PHE A 389 1.50 -22.32 -4.31
CA PHE A 389 2.00 -23.68 -4.08
C PHE A 389 2.04 -23.99 -2.57
N GLY A 390 1.57 -25.18 -2.19
CA GLY A 390 1.64 -25.69 -0.81
C GLY A 390 0.48 -25.34 0.12
N VAL A 391 -0.30 -24.29 -0.18
CA VAL A 391 -1.42 -23.82 0.66
C VAL A 391 -2.80 -23.98 0.01
N GLY A 392 -2.85 -24.33 -1.28
CA GLY A 392 -4.09 -24.70 -1.99
C GLY A 392 -4.99 -23.54 -2.41
N GLY A 393 -4.74 -22.31 -1.95
CA GLY A 393 -5.49 -21.12 -2.36
C GLY A 393 -5.08 -20.55 -3.72
N GLY A 394 -5.67 -19.40 -4.06
CA GLY A 394 -5.49 -18.70 -5.34
C GLY A 394 -6.78 -18.37 -6.06
N GLU A 395 -6.65 -17.82 -7.27
CA GLU A 395 -7.76 -17.33 -8.11
C GLU A 395 -8.91 -18.34 -8.23
N LEU A 396 -8.59 -19.60 -8.57
CA LEU A 396 -9.61 -20.61 -8.88
C LEU A 396 -10.45 -21.00 -7.66
N GLU A 397 -9.81 -21.21 -6.51
CA GLU A 397 -10.53 -21.59 -5.28
C GLU A 397 -11.36 -20.41 -4.76
N PHE A 398 -10.79 -19.20 -4.75
CA PHE A 398 -11.53 -17.99 -4.38
C PHE A 398 -12.77 -17.79 -5.26
N ARG A 399 -12.61 -17.86 -6.58
CA ARG A 399 -13.71 -17.75 -7.55
C ARG A 399 -14.81 -18.78 -7.27
N ARG A 400 -14.44 -20.06 -7.09
CA ARG A 400 -15.41 -21.13 -6.79
C ARG A 400 -16.23 -20.82 -5.54
N ARG A 401 -15.60 -20.30 -4.49
CA ARG A 401 -16.26 -20.00 -3.21
C ARG A 401 -17.20 -18.79 -3.31
N VAL A 402 -16.82 -17.75 -4.06
CA VAL A 402 -17.71 -16.61 -4.35
C VAL A 402 -18.91 -17.05 -5.18
N GLU A 403 -18.69 -17.81 -6.24
CA GLU A 403 -19.77 -18.29 -7.14
C GLU A 403 -20.72 -19.25 -6.42
N ALA A 404 -20.23 -20.06 -5.48
CA ALA A 404 -21.05 -20.92 -4.63
C ALA A 404 -22.00 -20.13 -3.70
N ARG A 405 -21.66 -18.88 -3.38
CA ARG A 405 -22.51 -17.93 -2.65
C ARG A 405 -23.40 -17.08 -3.58
N GLY A 406 -23.40 -17.37 -4.89
CA GLY A 406 -24.18 -16.63 -5.89
C GLY A 406 -23.55 -15.32 -6.38
N GLY A 407 -22.34 -15.00 -5.92
CA GLY A 407 -21.57 -13.86 -6.41
C GLY A 407 -21.00 -14.08 -7.82
N VAL A 408 -20.50 -13.00 -8.42
CA VAL A 408 -19.87 -12.97 -9.74
C VAL A 408 -18.45 -12.44 -9.60
N VAL A 409 -17.49 -13.17 -10.17
CA VAL A 409 -16.09 -12.78 -10.21
C VAL A 409 -15.68 -12.51 -11.67
N GLU A 410 -15.14 -11.33 -11.91
CA GLU A 410 -14.67 -10.90 -13.23
C GLU A 410 -13.18 -10.57 -13.13
N ALA A 411 -12.32 -11.18 -13.94
CA ALA A 411 -10.93 -10.75 -13.99
C ALA A 411 -10.85 -9.44 -14.76
N VAL A 412 -10.31 -8.41 -14.13
CA VAL A 412 -10.31 -7.03 -14.65
C VAL A 412 -8.91 -6.48 -14.87
N TRP A 413 -7.89 -7.27 -14.54
CA TRP A 413 -6.49 -7.03 -14.85
C TRP A 413 -5.76 -8.38 -14.96
N GLY A 414 -4.78 -8.48 -15.85
CA GLY A 414 -3.96 -9.67 -16.04
C GLY A 414 -4.57 -10.75 -16.95
N GLU A 415 -5.57 -10.42 -17.78
CA GLU A 415 -6.02 -11.26 -18.90
C GLU A 415 -5.21 -10.95 -20.18
N GLY A 416 -4.69 -11.99 -20.85
CA GLY A 416 -3.98 -11.89 -22.15
C GLY A 416 -2.56 -12.47 -22.19
N GLU A 417 -1.98 -12.62 -23.38
CA GLU A 417 -0.56 -12.97 -23.56
C GLU A 417 0.33 -11.78 -23.18
N GLY A 418 0.90 -11.81 -21.97
CA GLY A 418 1.96 -10.90 -21.54
C GLY A 418 1.66 -10.07 -20.27
N ARG A 419 0.39 -9.79 -19.95
CA ARG A 419 0.02 -9.10 -18.70
C ARG A 419 -0.18 -10.11 -17.58
N GLY A 420 0.49 -9.91 -16.45
CA GLY A 420 0.52 -10.88 -15.35
C GLY A 420 1.38 -12.13 -15.63
N LYS A 421 2.22 -12.13 -16.69
CA LYS A 421 3.20 -13.18 -17.03
C LYS A 421 4.64 -12.64 -17.10
N SER A 422 4.99 -11.63 -16.32
CA SER A 422 6.40 -11.24 -16.15
C SER A 422 7.06 -12.28 -15.23
N SER A 423 7.72 -13.30 -15.80
CA SER A 423 8.53 -14.31 -15.11
C SER A 423 8.01 -14.80 -13.74
N GLY A 424 7.32 -15.93 -13.70
CA GLY A 424 6.88 -16.55 -12.45
C GLY A 424 5.43 -17.00 -12.48
N VAL A 425 4.82 -17.13 -11.31
CA VAL A 425 3.41 -17.48 -11.16
C VAL A 425 2.55 -16.33 -11.65
N GLY A 426 1.55 -16.61 -12.49
CA GLY A 426 0.70 -15.56 -13.03
C GLY A 426 -0.10 -14.82 -11.95
N ARG A 427 -0.38 -13.54 -12.17
CA ARG A 427 -1.14 -12.67 -11.25
C ARG A 427 -2.38 -12.09 -11.94
N THR A 428 -3.39 -11.72 -11.15
CA THR A 428 -4.64 -11.13 -11.65
C THR A 428 -5.26 -10.19 -10.61
N VAL A 429 -6.05 -9.23 -11.08
CA VAL A 429 -6.99 -8.49 -10.22
C VAL A 429 -8.40 -8.85 -10.63
N MET A 430 -9.21 -9.26 -9.66
CA MET A 430 -10.59 -9.65 -9.83
C MET A 430 -11.52 -8.58 -9.27
N ARG A 431 -12.63 -8.31 -9.95
CA ARG A 431 -13.78 -7.58 -9.42
C ARG A 431 -14.80 -8.58 -8.90
N VAL A 432 -15.24 -8.40 -7.67
CA VAL A 432 -16.29 -9.21 -7.04
C VAL A 432 -17.58 -8.41 -6.97
N ARG A 433 -18.70 -9.04 -7.33
CA ARG A 433 -20.05 -8.49 -7.19
C ARG A 433 -20.96 -9.54 -6.57
N TRP A 434 -21.64 -9.19 -5.50
CA TRP A 434 -22.65 -10.03 -4.87
C TRP A 434 -24.01 -9.72 -5.49
N LYS A 435 -24.85 -10.73 -5.68
CA LYS A 435 -26.24 -10.47 -6.09
C LYS A 435 -26.95 -9.88 -4.87
N GLY A 436 -27.49 -8.67 -4.99
CA GLY A 436 -28.42 -8.16 -3.98
C GLY A 436 -29.61 -9.11 -3.88
N GLU A 437 -30.05 -9.40 -2.66
CA GLU A 437 -31.27 -10.19 -2.42
C GLU A 437 -32.51 -9.55 -3.04
#